data_AF-A0A0J9WEX2-F1
#
_entry.id   AF-A0A0J9WEX2-F1
#
_cell.length_a   1.000
_cell.length_b   1.000
_cell.length_c   1.000
_cell.angle_alpha   90.00
_cell.angle_beta   90.00
_cell.angle_gamma   90.00
#
_symmetry.space_group_name_H-M   'P 1'
#
loop_
_entity.id
_entity.type
_entity.pdbx_description
1 polymer ?
#
loop_
_entity_poly.entity_id
_entity_poly.type
_entity_poly.pdbx_seq_one_letter_code
_entity_poly.pdbx_strand_id
1 'polypeptide(L)'
;MRPWDYLTLLKQSTQRFALWYRTSSIGHRNFVWVFVGCFCGYAYGTLEYVSKKKGKGMYADLIYVDEFIVDQKNIKNFEMSYNQLNIHSFKSKGYEYTKLFKAIHLDSSPLSYLQLRLWKNRDSYEAYLRSDAIRGLTQNMKKQCLFHSTDKYQTVVDDSVVRLIP
;
A
#
# COMPACT_ATOMS: atom_id res chain seq x y z
N MET A 1 -14.65 -43.98 9.70
CA MET A 1 -15.83 -43.30 10.26
C MET A 1 -16.63 -42.68 9.13
N ARG A 2 -17.95 -42.90 9.09
CA ARG A 2 -18.82 -42.41 8.02
C ARG A 2 -19.21 -40.95 8.31
N PRO A 3 -19.52 -40.12 7.30
CA PRO A 3 -19.90 -38.70 7.50
C PRO A 3 -21.09 -38.52 8.45
N TRP A 4 -21.99 -39.50 8.51
CA TRP A 4 -23.14 -39.54 9.42
C TRP A 4 -22.76 -39.71 10.90
N ASP A 5 -21.63 -40.35 11.19
CA ASP A 5 -21.12 -40.51 12.56
C ASP A 5 -20.67 -39.17 13.14
N TYR A 6 -20.16 -38.27 12.29
CA TYR A 6 -19.79 -36.91 12.73
C TYR A 6 -21.02 -36.07 13.10
N LEU A 7 -22.12 -36.20 12.36
CA LEU A 7 -23.36 -35.48 12.66
C LEU A 7 -24.00 -35.94 13.97
N THR A 8 -23.98 -37.25 14.23
CA THR A 8 -24.51 -37.81 15.48
C THR A 8 -23.65 -37.43 16.67
N LEU A 9 -22.31 -37.49 16.55
CA LEU A 9 -21.38 -37.02 17.57
C LEU A 9 -21.54 -35.52 17.86
N LEU A 10 -21.70 -34.70 16.82
CA LEU A 10 -21.89 -33.26 16.96
C LEU A 10 -23.22 -32.94 17.65
N LYS A 11 -24.30 -33.65 17.30
CA LYS A 11 -25.60 -33.54 17.97
C LYS A 11 -25.51 -33.93 19.46
N GLN A 12 -24.81 -35.02 19.78
CA GLN A 12 -24.62 -35.42 21.19
C GLN A 12 -23.79 -34.40 21.96
N SER A 13 -22.74 -33.85 21.35
CA SER A 13 -21.88 -32.84 21.97
C SER A 13 -22.64 -31.54 22.22
N THR A 14 -23.46 -31.07 21.28
CA THR A 14 -24.26 -29.84 21.47
C THR A 14 -25.31 -30.01 22.54
N GLN A 15 -25.97 -31.18 22.63
CA GLN A 15 -26.92 -31.48 23.70
C GLN A 15 -26.25 -31.51 25.08
N ARG A 16 -25.07 -32.13 25.18
CA ARG A 16 -24.27 -32.14 26.43
C ARG A 16 -23.84 -30.74 26.84
N PHE A 17 -23.36 -29.93 25.89
CA PHE A 17 -22.99 -28.55 26.13
C PHE A 17 -24.19 -27.70 26.56
N ALA A 18 -25.35 -27.83 25.90
CA ALA A 18 -26.55 -27.09 26.26
C ALA A 18 -27.04 -27.45 27.67
N LEU A 19 -26.96 -28.73 28.04
CA LEU A 19 -27.31 -29.19 29.38
C LEU A 19 -26.35 -28.63 30.43
N TRP A 20 -25.03 -28.75 30.20
CA TRP A 20 -24.00 -28.16 31.07
C TRP A 20 -24.14 -26.64 31.19
N TYR A 21 -24.40 -25.94 30.09
CA TYR A 21 -24.57 -24.49 30.10
C TYR A 21 -25.81 -24.08 30.90
N ARG A 22 -26.91 -24.83 30.81
CA ARG A 22 -28.15 -24.59 31.58
C ARG A 22 -28.01 -24.91 33.07
N THR A 23 -27.17 -25.86 33.45
CA THR A 23 -26.96 -26.26 34.86
C THR A 23 -25.76 -25.59 35.51
N SER A 24 -24.87 -24.96 34.73
CA SER A 24 -23.68 -24.27 35.24
C SER A 24 -24.01 -22.96 35.95
N SER A 25 -23.16 -22.58 36.90
CA SER A 25 -23.25 -21.31 37.62
C SER A 25 -23.00 -20.11 36.70
N ILE A 26 -23.47 -18.94 37.13
CA ILE A 26 -23.41 -17.72 36.33
C ILE A 26 -21.97 -17.30 35.98
N GLY A 27 -21.01 -17.56 36.87
CA GLY A 27 -19.59 -17.28 36.64
C GLY A 27 -18.99 -18.09 35.49
N HIS A 28 -19.30 -19.38 35.41
CA HIS A 28 -18.82 -20.24 34.31
C HIS A 28 -19.40 -19.81 32.96
N ARG A 29 -20.67 -19.39 32.93
CA ARG A 29 -21.30 -18.88 31.70
C ARG A 29 -20.65 -17.57 31.25
N ASN A 30 -20.40 -16.65 32.18
CA ASN A 30 -19.75 -15.38 31.87
C ASN A 30 -18.33 -15.60 31.33
N PHE A 31 -17.58 -16.53 31.90
CA PHE A 31 -16.25 -16.88 31.42
C PHE A 31 -16.27 -17.38 29.97
N VAL A 32 -17.21 -18.26 29.61
CA VAL A 32 -17.38 -18.72 28.21
C VAL A 32 -17.61 -17.54 27.26
N TRP A 33 -18.47 -16.59 27.63
CA TRP A 33 -18.73 -15.41 26.79
C TRP A 33 -17.52 -14.47 26.67
N VAL A 34 -16.71 -14.34 27.71
CA VAL A 34 -15.44 -13.59 27.64
C VAL A 34 -14.49 -14.24 26.62
N PHE A 35 -14.33 -15.57 26.66
CA PHE A 35 -13.50 -16.28 25.69
C PHE A 35 -14.02 -16.16 24.26
N VAL A 36 -15.32 -16.28 24.07
CA VAL A 36 -15.96 -16.07 22.76
C VAL A 36 -15.73 -14.64 22.27
N GLY A 37 -15.88 -13.64 23.15
CA GLY A 37 -15.61 -12.24 22.86
C GLY A 37 -14.15 -11.99 22.45
N CYS A 38 -13.19 -12.52 23.21
CA CYS A 38 -11.77 -12.42 22.89
C CYS A 38 -11.43 -13.08 21.54
N PHE A 39 -12.00 -14.25 21.27
CA PHE A 39 -11.77 -14.96 20.00
C PHE A 39 -12.38 -14.20 18.81
N CYS A 40 -13.61 -13.72 18.93
CA CYS A 40 -14.26 -12.90 17.91
C CYS A 40 -13.48 -11.60 17.66
N GLY A 41 -13.02 -10.95 18.72
CA GLY A 41 -12.17 -9.76 18.62
C GLY A 41 -10.84 -10.05 17.92
N TYR A 42 -10.19 -11.17 18.25
CA TYR A 42 -8.96 -11.60 17.58
C TYR A 42 -9.19 -11.90 16.09
N ALA A 43 -10.24 -12.65 15.75
CA ALA A 43 -10.56 -12.97 14.37
C ALA A 43 -10.88 -11.71 13.55
N TYR A 44 -11.70 -10.81 14.12
CA TYR A 44 -12.03 -9.53 13.50
C TYR A 44 -10.79 -8.66 13.30
N GLY A 45 -9.98 -8.47 14.35
CA GLY A 45 -8.75 -7.69 14.29
C GLY A 45 -7.73 -8.28 13.32
N THR A 46 -7.64 -9.60 13.22
CA THR A 46 -6.76 -10.28 12.25
C THR A 46 -7.25 -10.06 10.82
N LEU A 47 -8.55 -10.19 10.56
CA LEU A 47 -9.13 -9.91 9.24
C LEU A 47 -8.95 -8.45 8.83
N GLU A 48 -9.17 -7.52 9.76
CA GLU A 48 -8.96 -6.10 9.54
C GLU A 48 -7.49 -5.77 9.30
N TYR A 49 -6.58 -6.32 10.10
CA TYR A 49 -5.14 -6.17 9.94
C TYR A 49 -4.68 -6.71 8.58
N VAL A 50 -5.13 -7.90 8.18
CA VAL A 50 -4.80 -8.48 6.89
C VAL A 50 -5.40 -7.67 5.75
N SER A 51 -6.65 -7.21 5.86
CA SER A 51 -7.30 -6.36 4.85
C SER A 51 -6.56 -5.03 4.66
N LYS A 52 -6.20 -4.38 5.77
CA LYS A 52 -5.35 -3.18 5.77
C LYS A 52 -4.00 -3.53 5.11
N LYS A 53 -3.27 -4.52 5.60
CA LYS A 53 -1.95 -4.91 5.08
C LYS A 53 -1.94 -5.38 3.61
N LYS A 54 -3.00 -6.04 3.13
CA LYS A 54 -3.06 -6.63 1.77
C LYS A 54 -3.42 -5.66 0.65
N GLY A 55 -3.94 -4.47 0.94
CA GLY A 55 -4.42 -3.56 -0.11
C GLY A 55 -4.01 -2.11 0.04
N LYS A 56 -3.69 -1.68 1.26
CA LYS A 56 -3.26 -0.33 1.60
C LYS A 56 -2.35 -0.47 2.79
N GLY A 57 -1.04 -0.65 2.55
CA GLY A 57 -0.11 -0.56 3.68
C GLY A 57 -0.49 0.70 4.45
N MET A 58 -0.86 0.55 5.71
CA MET A 58 -1.67 1.56 6.42
C MET A 58 -0.92 2.91 6.55
N TYR A 59 0.37 2.89 6.19
CA TYR A 59 1.29 4.00 5.98
C TYR A 59 2.21 3.78 4.76
N ALA A 60 1.99 2.76 3.93
CA ALA A 60 2.91 2.43 2.83
C ALA A 60 2.46 3.12 1.54
N ASP A 61 2.62 4.43 1.52
CA ASP A 61 2.71 5.15 0.25
C ASP A 61 3.83 4.49 -0.57
N LEU A 62 3.48 3.89 -1.72
CA LEU A 62 4.48 3.43 -2.69
C LEU A 62 4.96 4.65 -3.45
N ILE A 63 5.87 5.38 -2.81
CA ILE A 63 6.46 6.59 -3.36
C ILE A 63 7.66 6.18 -4.19
N TYR A 64 7.60 6.46 -5.48
CA TYR A 64 8.75 6.42 -6.36
C TYR A 64 9.22 7.84 -6.57
N VAL A 65 10.49 8.07 -6.24
CA VAL A 65 11.16 9.34 -6.46
C VAL A 65 12.10 9.14 -7.64
N ASP A 66 11.90 9.90 -8.70
CA ASP A 66 12.80 9.93 -9.85
C ASP A 66 13.56 11.25 -9.85
N GLU A 67 14.89 11.16 -9.95
CA GLU A 67 15.75 12.31 -10.14
C GLU A 67 16.21 12.36 -11.60
N PHE A 68 16.09 13.53 -12.23
CA PHE A 68 16.53 13.78 -13.60
C PHE A 68 17.48 14.97 -13.63
N ILE A 69 18.70 14.76 -14.10
CA ILE A 69 19.62 15.86 -14.42
C ILE A 69 19.58 16.08 -15.94
N VAL A 70 19.30 17.31 -16.36
CA VAL A 70 19.03 17.65 -17.77
C VAL A 70 19.98 18.76 -18.22
N ASP A 71 20.46 18.67 -19.46
CA ASP A 71 21.24 19.76 -20.08
C ASP A 71 20.31 20.94 -20.44
N GLN A 72 20.79 22.18 -20.29
CA GLN A 72 20.04 23.39 -20.60
C GLN A 72 19.51 23.41 -22.03
N LYS A 73 20.24 22.82 -22.98
CA LYS A 73 19.85 22.74 -24.40
C LYS A 73 18.63 21.84 -24.63
N ASN A 74 18.41 20.85 -23.77
CA ASN A 74 17.38 19.82 -23.95
C ASN A 74 16.15 19.98 -23.06
N ILE A 75 16.09 21.04 -22.22
CA ILE A 75 14.99 21.26 -21.26
C ILE A 75 13.62 21.15 -21.93
N LYS A 76 13.39 21.84 -23.04
CA LYS A 76 12.08 21.88 -23.71
C LYS A 76 11.66 20.48 -24.20
N ASN A 77 12.60 19.72 -24.75
CA ASN A 77 12.35 18.37 -25.24
C ASN A 77 12.10 17.39 -24.10
N PHE A 78 12.81 17.56 -22.98
CA PHE A 78 12.57 16.82 -21.75
C PHE A 78 11.17 17.11 -21.20
N GLU A 79 10.80 18.38 -21.01
CA GLU A 79 9.50 18.78 -20.46
C GLU A 79 8.33 18.28 -21.34
N MET A 80 8.49 18.34 -22.68
CA MET A 80 7.51 17.80 -23.61
C MET A 80 7.37 16.27 -23.48
N SER A 81 8.50 15.54 -23.46
CA SER A 81 8.50 14.07 -23.32
C SER A 81 7.96 13.63 -21.95
N TYR A 82 8.30 14.37 -20.89
CA TYR A 82 7.83 14.17 -19.53
C TYR A 82 6.31 14.36 -19.43
N ASN A 83 5.77 15.41 -20.03
CA ASN A 83 4.32 15.65 -20.07
C ASN A 83 3.58 14.55 -20.82
N GLN A 84 4.12 14.09 -21.95
CA GLN A 84 3.56 12.94 -22.67
C GLN A 84 3.53 11.68 -21.80
N LEU A 85 4.65 11.34 -21.15
CA LEU A 85 4.71 10.22 -20.23
C LEU A 85 3.69 10.35 -19.08
N ASN A 86 3.52 11.54 -18.52
CA ASN A 86 2.58 11.79 -17.43
C ASN A 86 1.12 11.62 -17.84
N ILE A 87 0.73 12.01 -19.05
CA ILE A 87 -0.64 11.80 -19.55
C ILE A 87 -0.98 10.31 -19.54
N HIS A 88 -0.04 9.45 -19.96
CA HIS A 88 -0.24 8.00 -19.91
C HIS A 88 -0.18 7.45 -18.48
N SER A 89 0.68 8.01 -17.64
CA SER A 89 0.81 7.63 -16.23
C SER A 89 -0.49 7.90 -15.46
N PHE A 90 -1.11 9.05 -15.67
CA PHE A 90 -2.39 9.43 -15.06
C PHE A 90 -3.54 8.46 -15.40
N LYS A 91 -3.54 7.90 -16.62
CA LYS A 91 -4.55 6.93 -17.07
C LYS A 91 -4.30 5.50 -16.54
N SER A 92 -3.15 5.26 -15.92
CA SER A 92 -2.76 3.93 -15.50
C SER A 92 -3.48 3.53 -14.22
N LYS A 93 -3.94 2.27 -14.16
CA LYS A 93 -4.61 1.73 -12.98
C LYS A 93 -3.69 1.86 -11.77
N GLY A 94 -4.22 2.33 -10.64
CA GLY A 94 -3.47 2.46 -9.40
C GLY A 94 -2.54 3.68 -9.30
N TYR A 95 -2.56 4.58 -10.29
CA TYR A 95 -1.99 5.92 -10.17
C TYR A 95 -2.76 6.73 -9.11
N GLU A 96 -2.05 7.43 -8.23
CA GLU A 96 -2.68 8.31 -7.25
C GLU A 96 -2.25 9.77 -7.44
N TYR A 97 -0.95 10.02 -7.46
CA TYR A 97 -0.44 11.39 -7.47
C TYR A 97 0.94 11.49 -8.13
N THR A 98 1.24 12.63 -8.75
CA THR A 98 2.59 12.98 -9.20
C THR A 98 2.84 14.46 -8.94
N LYS A 99 4.02 14.79 -8.40
CA LYS A 99 4.51 16.15 -8.27
C LYS A 99 5.92 16.24 -8.85
N LEU A 100 6.17 17.28 -9.63
CA LEU A 100 7.49 17.60 -10.15
C LEU A 100 8.02 18.82 -9.41
N PHE A 101 9.26 18.72 -8.92
CA PHE A 101 10.01 19.83 -8.39
C PHE A 101 11.16 20.14 -9.34
N LYS A 102 11.51 21.42 -9.44
CA LYS A 102 12.63 21.93 -10.24
C LYS A 102 13.57 22.67 -9.31
N ALA A 103 14.86 22.39 -9.40
CA ALA A 103 15.86 23.12 -8.63
C ALA A 103 15.86 24.62 -9.02
N ILE A 104 15.82 25.50 -8.01
CA ILE A 104 15.68 26.96 -8.19
C ILE A 104 17.04 27.64 -8.42
N HIS A 105 18.14 27.10 -7.85
CA HIS A 105 19.48 27.67 -8.01
C HIS A 105 20.19 27.12 -9.25
N LEU A 106 20.01 27.79 -10.38
CA LEU A 106 20.58 27.40 -11.68
C LEU A 106 22.08 27.70 -11.81
N ASP A 107 22.61 28.66 -11.05
CA ASP A 107 23.99 29.13 -11.22
C ASP A 107 25.03 28.31 -10.45
N SER A 108 24.59 27.52 -9.46
CA SER A 108 25.47 26.73 -8.57
C SER A 108 25.14 25.24 -8.52
N SER A 109 24.11 24.78 -9.26
CA SER A 109 23.68 23.39 -9.29
C SER A 109 23.40 22.94 -10.73
N PRO A 110 23.66 21.67 -11.07
CA PRO A 110 23.12 21.09 -12.28
C PRO A 110 21.60 21.23 -12.29
N LEU A 111 21.03 21.42 -13.48
CA LEU A 111 19.59 21.57 -13.67
C LEU A 111 18.92 20.22 -13.38
N SER A 112 18.36 20.11 -12.17
CA SER A 112 17.76 18.89 -11.65
C SER A 112 16.25 19.04 -11.51
N TYR A 113 15.54 17.97 -11.89
CA TYR A 113 14.13 17.76 -11.65
C TYR A 113 13.96 16.57 -10.72
N LEU A 114 13.06 16.72 -9.74
CA LEU A 114 12.69 15.66 -8.82
C LEU A 114 11.21 15.34 -8.99
N GLN A 115 10.89 14.16 -9.49
CA GLN A 115 9.52 13.67 -9.58
C GLN A 115 9.22 12.81 -8.35
N LEU A 116 8.13 13.13 -7.66
CA LEU A 116 7.54 12.27 -6.65
C LEU A 116 6.26 11.68 -7.24
N ARG A 117 6.18 10.35 -7.35
CA ARG A 117 5.00 9.64 -7.86
C ARG A 117 4.50 8.61 -6.86
N LEU A 118 3.22 8.70 -6.53
CA LEU A 118 2.52 7.82 -5.62
C LEU A 118 1.68 6.80 -6.39
N TRP A 119 1.80 5.54 -5.96
CA TRP A 119 1.01 4.43 -6.46
C TRP A 119 0.23 3.75 -5.33
N LYS A 120 -0.96 3.28 -5.66
CA LYS A 120 -1.85 2.59 -4.73
C LYS A 120 -1.27 1.25 -4.26
N ASN A 121 -0.69 0.49 -5.18
CA ASN A 121 -0.12 -0.83 -4.89
C ASN A 121 1.02 -1.18 -5.85
N ARG A 122 1.84 -2.15 -5.44
CA ARG A 122 3.03 -2.56 -6.17
C ARG A 122 2.67 -3.20 -7.51
N ASP A 123 1.63 -4.01 -7.55
CA ASP A 123 1.21 -4.71 -8.75
C ASP A 123 0.81 -3.74 -9.88
N SER A 124 0.15 -2.64 -9.52
CA SER A 124 -0.22 -1.58 -10.47
C SER A 124 1.01 -0.88 -11.05
N TYR A 125 2.00 -0.60 -10.21
CA TYR A 125 3.28 -0.02 -10.66
C TYR A 125 4.05 -0.99 -11.56
N GLU A 126 4.14 -2.27 -11.20
CA GLU A 126 4.80 -3.27 -12.04
C GLU A 126 4.07 -3.46 -13.38
N ALA A 127 2.74 -3.46 -13.38
CA ALA A 127 1.95 -3.50 -14.60
C ALA A 127 2.18 -2.26 -15.48
N TYR A 128 2.30 -1.07 -14.86
CA TYR A 128 2.65 0.16 -15.55
C TYR A 128 4.03 0.07 -16.23
N LEU A 129 5.04 -0.44 -15.54
CA LEU A 129 6.39 -0.60 -16.10
C LEU A 129 6.46 -1.63 -17.24
N ARG A 130 5.62 -2.67 -17.19
CA ARG A 130 5.57 -3.72 -18.23
C ARG A 130 4.89 -3.26 -19.53
N SER A 131 4.19 -2.13 -19.51
CA SER A 131 3.54 -1.59 -20.70
C SER A 131 4.56 -1.10 -21.73
N ASP A 132 4.50 -1.62 -22.96
CA ASP A 132 5.42 -1.26 -24.04
C ASP A 132 5.37 0.24 -24.37
N ALA A 133 4.18 0.84 -24.34
CA ALA A 133 3.99 2.27 -24.59
C ALA A 133 4.72 3.12 -23.53
N ILE A 134 4.60 2.73 -22.26
CA ILE A 134 5.28 3.41 -21.16
C ILE A 134 6.79 3.24 -21.26
N ARG A 135 7.26 2.03 -21.58
CA ARG A 135 8.69 1.75 -21.73
C ARG A 135 9.31 2.61 -22.84
N GLY A 136 8.63 2.74 -23.98
CA GLY A 136 9.09 3.59 -25.09
C GLY A 136 9.15 5.07 -24.70
N LEU A 137 8.09 5.60 -24.09
CA LEU A 137 8.04 6.99 -23.62
C LEU A 137 9.10 7.28 -22.55
N THR A 138 9.29 6.35 -21.61
CA THR A 138 10.30 6.45 -20.56
C THR A 138 11.70 6.47 -21.16
N GLN A 139 12.00 5.59 -22.12
CA GLN A 139 13.29 5.59 -22.81
C GLN A 139 13.53 6.90 -23.58
N ASN A 140 12.51 7.42 -24.27
CA ASN A 140 12.62 8.69 -24.99
C ASN A 140 12.90 9.87 -24.06
N MET A 141 12.25 9.92 -22.90
CA MET A 141 12.53 10.92 -21.86
C MET A 141 13.95 10.77 -21.29
N LYS A 142 14.39 9.54 -20.96
CA LYS A 142 15.73 9.27 -20.43
C LYS A 142 16.84 9.71 -21.39
N LYS A 143 16.64 9.59 -22.71
CA LYS A 143 17.61 10.08 -23.72
C LYS A 143 17.85 11.59 -23.67
N GLN A 144 16.92 12.37 -23.13
CA GLN A 144 17.07 13.82 -22.98
C GLN A 144 17.81 14.20 -21.68
N CYS A 145 18.06 13.23 -20.80
CA CYS A 145 18.69 13.43 -19.50
C CYS A 145 20.17 13.04 -19.55
N LEU A 146 20.99 13.73 -18.77
CA LEU A 146 22.38 13.35 -18.50
C LEU A 146 22.44 12.23 -17.44
N PHE A 147 21.54 12.29 -16.47
CA PHE A 147 21.43 11.33 -15.39
C PHE A 147 19.98 11.06 -15.03
N HIS A 148 19.69 9.82 -14.65
CA HIS A 148 18.39 9.39 -14.12
C HIS A 148 18.60 8.37 -13.00
N SER A 149 17.99 8.62 -11.84
CA SER A 149 17.86 7.66 -10.75
C SER A 149 16.39 7.44 -10.42
N THR A 150 16.04 6.24 -9.94
CA THR A 150 14.73 5.92 -9.40
C THR A 150 14.91 5.26 -8.05
N ASP A 151 14.37 5.87 -7.01
CA ASP A 151 14.41 5.38 -5.66
C ASP A 151 13.00 5.12 -5.13
N LYS A 152 12.87 4.08 -4.32
CA LYS A 152 11.59 3.68 -3.73
C LYS A 152 11.59 4.03 -2.25
N TYR A 153 10.58 4.78 -1.84
CA TYR A 153 10.36 5.17 -0.45
C TYR A 153 9.05 4.59 0.07
N GLN A 154 8.98 4.50 1.39
CA GLN A 154 7.79 4.13 2.12
C GLN A 154 7.59 5.16 3.23
N THR A 155 6.38 5.67 3.38
CA THR A 155 6.07 6.52 4.53
C THR A 155 6.16 5.67 5.80
N VAL A 156 6.98 6.13 6.75
CA VAL A 156 7.05 5.56 8.09
C VAL A 156 6.47 6.63 9.00
N VAL A 157 5.29 6.36 9.57
CA VAL A 157 4.71 7.23 10.59
C VAL A 157 5.25 6.78 11.93
N ASP A 158 6.02 7.67 12.56
CA ASP A 158 6.54 7.47 13.91
C ASP A 158 5.65 8.21 14.90
N ASP A 159 4.86 7.46 15.65
CA ASP A 159 3.96 7.98 16.69
C ASP A 159 4.70 8.26 18.02
N SER A 160 6.03 8.11 18.08
CA SER A 160 6.80 8.37 19.30
C SER A 160 6.91 9.86 19.66
N VAL A 161 6.63 10.76 18.72
CA VAL A 161 6.68 12.21 18.95
C VAL A 161 5.32 12.69 19.43
N VAL A 162 5.10 12.62 20.74
CA VAL A 162 3.94 13.25 21.39
C VAL A 162 4.10 14.77 21.25
N ARG A 163 3.28 15.40 20.39
CA ARG A 163 3.08 16.85 20.44
C ARG A 163 2.45 17.17 21.79
N LEU A 164 3.28 17.60 22.75
CA LEU A 164 2.81 18.36 23.90
C LEU A 164 2.29 19.70 23.34
N ILE A 165 1.00 19.76 23.04
CA ILE A 165 0.32 21.02 22.75
C ILE A 165 0.29 21.77 24.10
N PRO A 166 0.92 22.96 24.21
CA PRO A 166 0.82 23.78 25.42
C PRO A 166 -0.59 24.34 25.63
#